data_AF-A0A024WL42-F1
#
_entry.id   AF-A0A024WL42-F1
#
_cell.length_a   1.000
_cell.length_b   1.000
_cell.length_c   1.000
_cell.angle_alpha   90.00
_cell.angle_beta   90.00
_cell.angle_gamma   90.00
#
_symmetry.space_group_name_H-M   'P 1'
#
loop_
_entity.id
_entity.type
_entity.pdbx_description
1 polymer ?
#
loop_
_entity_poly.entity_id
_entity_poly.type
_entity_poly.pdbx_seq_one_letter_code
_entity_poly.pdbx_strand_id
1 'polypeptide(L)'
;MPIFCLLINEEKKIISSSYNYTNESKNGSRHSELIAIDKYIYDGNYEQMKNLNLIKCYNNNENSIEKSIQDYFVSLDEKKNSELKINNYENINDKYMNEKYNKIQERINNLKKCCIVVTCEPCIMCVYALKLIG
;
A
#
# COMPACT_ATOMS: atom_id res chain seq x y z
N MET A 1 8.85 -15.02 -13.23
CA MET A 1 8.57 -16.04 -12.20
C MET A 1 7.06 -16.24 -12.13
N PRO A 2 6.50 -17.45 -12.38
CA PRO A 2 5.05 -17.66 -12.48
C PRO A 2 4.39 -17.83 -11.09
N ILE A 3 4.57 -16.84 -10.21
CA ILE A 3 3.89 -16.83 -8.91
C ILE A 3 2.73 -15.85 -9.02
N PHE A 4 1.52 -16.35 -8.76
CA PHE A 4 0.29 -15.58 -8.74
C PHE A 4 -0.29 -15.56 -7.33
N CYS A 5 -0.92 -14.44 -6.99
CA CYS A 5 -1.56 -14.24 -5.69
C CYS A 5 -2.95 -13.62 -5.87
N LEU A 6 -3.94 -14.19 -5.18
CA LEU A 6 -5.29 -13.67 -5.05
C LEU A 6 -5.56 -13.29 -3.60
N LEU A 7 -6.16 -12.13 -3.39
CA LEU A 7 -6.68 -11.70 -2.09
C LEU A 7 -8.19 -11.83 -2.12
N ILE A 8 -8.74 -12.60 -1.18
CA ILE A 8 -10.15 -12.97 -1.12
C ILE A 8 -10.73 -12.48 0.21
N ASN A 9 -11.87 -11.80 0.18
CA ASN A 9 -12.55 -11.33 1.40
C ASN A 9 -13.44 -12.41 2.05
N GLU A 10 -14.05 -12.10 3.20
CA GLU A 10 -14.98 -13.00 3.91
C GLU A 10 -16.18 -13.43 3.05
N GLU A 11 -16.61 -12.58 2.10
CA GLU A 11 -17.68 -12.86 1.15
C GLU A 11 -17.24 -13.78 -0.01
N LYS A 12 -16.01 -14.31 0.03
CA LYS A 12 -15.40 -15.16 -1.01
C LYS A 12 -15.27 -14.46 -2.37
N LYS A 13 -15.18 -13.12 -2.37
CA LYS A 13 -14.94 -12.30 -3.57
C LYS A 13 -13.47 -11.98 -3.69
N ILE A 14 -12.96 -12.04 -4.93
CA ILE A 14 -11.60 -11.61 -5.26
C ILE A 14 -11.58 -10.08 -5.20
N ILE A 15 -10.83 -9.53 -4.26
CA ILE A 15 -10.68 -8.08 -4.05
C ILE A 15 -9.36 -7.55 -4.63
N SER A 16 -8.36 -8.41 -4.82
CA SER A 16 -7.11 -8.06 -5.49
C SER A 16 -6.47 -9.28 -6.13
N SER A 17 -5.77 -9.06 -7.23
CA SER A 17 -5.00 -10.09 -7.94
C SER A 17 -3.67 -9.53 -8.43
N SER A 18 -2.66 -10.40 -8.44
CA SER A 18 -1.29 -10.01 -8.77
C SER A 18 -0.44 -11.18 -9.24
N TYR A 19 0.73 -10.84 -9.74
CA TYR A 19 1.79 -11.75 -10.13
C TYR A 19 3.14 -11.14 -9.75
N ASN A 20 4.17 -11.98 -9.65
CA ASN A 20 5.51 -11.53 -9.31
C ASN A 20 6.07 -10.57 -10.38
N TYR A 21 6.53 -9.39 -9.96
CA TYR A 21 6.94 -8.29 -10.84
C TYR A 21 8.40 -7.85 -10.61
N THR A 22 9.23 -8.71 -10.00
CA THR A 22 10.62 -8.41 -9.62
C THR A 22 11.50 -7.99 -10.79
N ASN A 23 11.41 -8.69 -11.93
CA ASN A 23 12.24 -8.44 -13.10
C ASN A 23 11.91 -7.06 -13.72
N GLU A 24 10.61 -6.78 -13.85
CA GLU A 24 10.12 -5.63 -14.60
C GLU A 24 10.30 -4.35 -13.78
N SER A 25 10.08 -4.46 -12.46
CA SER A 25 10.35 -3.38 -11.50
C SER A 25 11.83 -3.20 -11.14
N LYS A 26 12.68 -4.19 -11.46
CA LYS A 26 14.06 -4.29 -10.96
C LYS A 26 14.16 -4.17 -9.43
N ASN A 27 13.15 -4.70 -8.72
CA ASN A 27 13.04 -4.66 -7.27
C ASN A 27 12.78 -6.06 -6.72
N GLY A 28 13.71 -6.59 -5.93
CA GLY A 28 13.64 -7.94 -5.36
C GLY A 28 12.47 -8.16 -4.41
N SER A 29 11.86 -7.10 -3.87
CA SER A 29 10.72 -7.18 -2.95
C SER A 29 9.37 -7.16 -3.67
N ARG A 30 9.32 -7.02 -5.00
CA ARG A 30 8.05 -6.97 -5.77
C ARG A 30 7.48 -8.36 -6.05
N HIS A 31 7.28 -9.10 -4.96
CA HIS A 31 6.63 -10.41 -4.91
C HIS A 31 5.11 -10.27 -5.03
N SER A 32 4.45 -11.32 -5.52
CA SER A 32 3.01 -11.29 -5.80
C SER A 32 2.18 -10.96 -4.55
N GLU A 33 2.53 -11.53 -3.41
CA GLU A 33 1.83 -11.39 -2.14
C GLU A 33 1.79 -9.93 -1.69
N LEU A 34 2.94 -9.26 -1.76
CA LEU A 34 3.08 -7.85 -1.40
C LEU A 34 2.36 -6.95 -2.41
N ILE A 35 2.42 -7.28 -3.70
CA ILE A 35 1.71 -6.53 -4.74
C ILE A 35 0.19 -6.65 -4.58
N ALA A 36 -0.34 -7.83 -4.23
CA ALA A 36 -1.77 -8.02 -4.00
C ALA A 36 -2.29 -7.09 -2.88
N ILE A 37 -1.53 -7.00 -1.79
CA ILE A 37 -1.83 -6.12 -0.66
C ILE A 37 -1.72 -4.65 -1.06
N ASP A 38 -0.62 -4.25 -1.70
CA ASP A 38 -0.41 -2.86 -2.16
C ASP A 38 -1.56 -2.41 -3.07
N LYS A 39 -1.97 -3.25 -4.03
CA LYS A 39 -3.11 -2.96 -4.91
C LYS A 39 -4.41 -2.80 -4.13
N TYR A 40 -4.64 -3.59 -3.09
CA TYR A 40 -5.85 -3.45 -2.28
C TYR A 40 -5.85 -2.16 -1.45
N ILE A 41 -4.72 -1.83 -0.82
CA ILE A 41 -4.57 -0.62 0.00
C ILE A 41 -4.70 0.64 -0.86
N TYR A 42 -3.91 0.73 -1.94
CA TYR A 42 -3.81 1.93 -2.77
C TYR A 42 -4.86 2.01 -3.88
N ASP A 43 -5.48 0.89 -4.26
CA ASP A 43 -6.55 0.82 -5.27
C ASP A 43 -6.12 1.52 -6.57
N GLY A 44 -6.91 2.45 -7.12
CA GLY A 44 -6.57 3.19 -8.34
C GLY A 44 -5.24 3.97 -8.29
N ASN A 45 -4.66 4.22 -7.11
CA ASN A 45 -3.38 4.94 -6.97
C ASN A 45 -2.16 4.02 -7.02
N TYR A 46 -2.34 2.69 -7.08
CA TYR A 46 -1.22 1.72 -7.00
C TYR A 46 -0.07 2.05 -7.95
N GLU A 47 -0.35 2.37 -9.22
CA GLU A 47 0.70 2.64 -10.22
C GLU A 47 1.60 3.82 -9.87
N GLN A 48 1.04 4.83 -9.20
CA GLN A 48 1.80 5.99 -8.73
C GLN A 48 2.59 5.67 -7.46
N MET A 49 2.04 4.79 -6.61
CA MET A 49 2.55 4.49 -5.27
C MET A 49 3.60 3.37 -5.28
N LYS A 50 3.57 2.46 -6.26
CA LYS A 50 4.36 1.23 -6.29
C LYS A 50 5.88 1.41 -6.23
N ASN A 51 6.41 2.61 -6.46
CA ASN A 51 7.85 2.87 -6.39
C ASN A 51 8.22 3.88 -5.29
N LEU A 52 7.24 4.31 -4.49
CA LEU A 52 7.48 5.18 -3.37
C LEU A 52 7.81 4.31 -2.15
N ASN A 53 9.02 4.49 -1.62
CA ASN A 53 9.37 3.93 -0.31
C ASN A 53 8.68 4.76 0.77
N LEU A 54 7.55 4.28 1.27
CA LEU A 54 6.80 4.98 2.32
C LEU A 54 7.59 5.02 3.62
N ILE A 55 8.34 3.96 3.89
CA ILE A 55 9.23 3.86 5.03
C ILE A 55 10.64 4.10 4.51
N LYS A 56 11.16 5.31 4.72
CA LYS A 56 12.61 5.55 4.64
C LYS A 56 13.27 4.60 5.63
N CYS A 57 14.28 3.87 5.19
CA CYS A 57 14.96 2.77 5.90
C CYS A 57 14.76 2.80 7.43
N TYR A 58 14.01 1.81 7.94
CA TYR A 58 13.78 1.64 9.38
C TYR A 58 15.08 1.21 10.05
N ASN A 59 15.88 2.19 10.48
CA ASN A 59 17.02 2.03 11.41
C ASN A 59 17.73 3.35 11.76
N ASN A 60 17.02 4.48 11.81
CA ASN A 60 17.58 5.70 12.40
C ASN A 60 16.61 6.32 13.41
N ASN A 61 17.15 7.02 14.41
CA ASN A 61 16.39 7.70 15.47
C ASN A 61 15.49 8.85 14.96
N GLU A 62 15.40 9.05 13.64
CA GLU A 62 14.75 10.19 13.00
C GLU A 62 13.47 9.84 12.22
N ASN A 63 13.25 8.54 11.91
CA ASN A 63 12.12 8.07 11.12
C ASN A 63 11.20 7.16 11.95
N SER A 64 10.23 7.76 12.66
CA SER A 64 9.12 6.99 13.24
C SER A 64 8.15 6.52 12.16
N ILE A 65 7.38 5.49 12.47
CA ILE A 65 6.35 4.94 11.57
C ILE A 65 5.29 6.01 11.28
N GLU A 66 4.87 6.75 12.30
CA GLU A 66 3.88 7.81 12.21
C GLU A 66 4.36 8.93 11.29
N LYS A 67 5.65 9.32 11.41
CA LYS A 67 6.26 10.34 10.56
C LYS A 67 6.41 9.89 9.11
N SER A 68 6.75 8.63 8.90
CA SER A 68 6.84 8.03 7.55
C SER A 68 5.47 7.94 6.87
N ILE A 69 4.44 7.58 7.64
CA ILE A 69 3.04 7.59 7.21
C ILE A 69 2.59 9.02 6.90
N GLN A 70 2.98 10.00 7.70
CA GLN A 70 2.63 11.40 7.47
C GLN A 70 3.32 11.98 6.22
N ASP A 71 4.63 11.73 6.04
CA ASP A 71 5.39 12.09 4.84
C ASP A 71 4.76 11.48 3.57
N TYR A 72 4.25 10.25 3.66
CA TYR A 72 3.50 9.60 2.58
C TYR A 72 2.27 10.41 2.16
N PHE A 73 1.46 10.86 3.12
CA PHE A 73 0.28 11.66 2.83
C PHE A 73 0.65 13.04 2.26
N VAL A 74 1.69 13.68 2.78
CA VAL A 74 2.19 14.96 2.25
C VAL A 74 2.69 14.82 0.80
N SER A 75 3.39 13.73 0.48
CA SER A 75 3.91 13.50 -0.88
C SER A 75 2.81 13.27 -1.94
N LEU A 76 1.62 12.79 -1.53
CA LEU A 76 0.44 12.70 -2.38
C LEU A 76 -0.13 14.09 -2.72
N ASP A 77 0.05 15.07 -1.83
CA ASP A 77 -0.47 16.44 -1.97
C ASP A 77 0.43 17.33 -2.81
N GLU A 78 1.76 17.26 -2.64
CA GLU A 78 2.71 18.07 -3.43
C GLU A 78 2.58 17.84 -4.94
N LYS A 79 2.31 16.60 -5.37
CA LYS A 79 2.05 16.26 -6.77
C LYS A 79 0.70 16.76 -7.29
N LYS A 80 -0.28 16.99 -6.42
CA LYS A 80 -1.60 17.53 -6.78
C LYS A 80 -1.55 19.07 -6.85
N ASN A 81 -0.75 19.69 -5.99
CA ASN A 81 -0.57 21.14 -5.92
C ASN A 81 0.30 21.73 -7.04
N SER A 82 1.09 20.93 -7.77
CA SER A 82 1.75 21.40 -9.00
C SER A 82 0.78 21.68 -10.17
N GLU A 83 -0.47 21.20 -10.10
CA GLU A 83 -1.52 21.47 -11.10
C GLU A 83 -2.52 22.56 -10.69
N LEU A 84 -2.59 22.95 -9.40
CA LEU A 84 -3.59 23.91 -8.92
C LEU A 84 -2.96 24.93 -7.96
N LYS A 85 -2.48 26.04 -8.52
CA LYS A 85 -2.38 27.28 -7.76
C LYS A 85 -3.80 27.80 -7.52
N ILE A 86 -4.19 28.00 -6.25
CA ILE A 86 -4.81 29.22 -5.70
C ILE A 86 -5.35 28.97 -4.29
N ASN A 87 -5.05 29.93 -3.42
CA ASN A 87 -5.30 29.98 -1.99
C ASN A 87 -6.79 30.11 -1.64
N ASN A 88 -7.25 29.24 -0.73
CA ASN A 88 -8.42 29.30 0.20
C ASN A 88 -8.95 27.87 0.54
N TYR A 89 -8.06 26.88 0.67
CA TYR A 89 -8.39 25.44 0.63
C TYR A 89 -8.12 24.63 1.92
N GLU A 90 -7.69 25.27 3.01
CA GLU A 90 -7.15 24.54 4.17
C GLU A 90 -8.22 23.67 4.89
N ASN A 91 -9.43 24.19 5.13
CA ASN A 91 -10.49 23.43 5.82
C ASN A 91 -11.13 22.29 4.99
N ILE A 92 -11.15 22.40 3.65
CA ILE A 92 -11.73 21.38 2.76
C ILE A 92 -10.73 20.24 2.55
N ASN A 93 -9.43 20.57 2.44
CA ASN A 93 -8.37 19.58 2.36
C ASN A 93 -8.30 18.73 3.63
N ASP A 94 -8.36 19.32 4.81
CA ASP A 94 -8.27 18.57 6.08
C ASP A 94 -9.37 17.51 6.22
N LYS A 95 -10.61 17.83 5.82
CA LYS A 95 -11.71 16.87 5.84
C LYS A 95 -11.50 15.73 4.83
N TYR A 96 -11.09 16.07 3.60
CA TYR A 96 -10.85 15.11 2.54
C TYR A 96 -9.65 14.18 2.84
N MET A 97 -8.62 14.71 3.51
CA MET A 97 -7.47 13.94 3.98
C MET A 97 -7.85 12.98 5.10
N ASN A 98 -8.66 13.42 6.06
CA ASN A 98 -9.20 12.54 7.10
C ASN A 98 -10.05 11.42 6.50
N GLU A 99 -10.87 11.69 5.49
CA GLU A 99 -11.66 10.66 4.81
C GLU A 99 -10.78 9.62 4.09
N LYS A 100 -9.71 10.05 3.41
CA LYS A 100 -8.76 9.13 2.74
C LYS A 100 -7.95 8.30 3.74
N TYR A 101 -7.53 8.91 4.84
CA TYR A 101 -6.83 8.22 5.94
C TYR A 101 -7.73 7.13 6.54
N ASN A 102 -8.97 7.50 6.89
CA ASN A 102 -9.95 6.58 7.45
C ASN A 102 -10.23 5.40 6.50
N LYS A 103 -10.34 5.67 5.19
CA LYS A 103 -10.52 4.62 4.19
C LYS A 103 -9.34 3.65 4.10
N ILE A 104 -8.11 4.14 4.17
CA ILE A 104 -6.91 3.28 4.16
C ILE A 104 -6.83 2.46 5.45
N GLN A 105 -7.08 3.08 6.61
CA GLN A 105 -7.13 2.38 7.91
C GLN A 105 -8.20 1.29 7.91
N GLU A 106 -9.37 1.56 7.36
CA GLU A 106 -10.44 0.56 7.19
C GLU A 106 -9.97 -0.62 6.33
N ARG A 107 -9.32 -0.35 5.19
CA ARG A 107 -8.75 -1.40 4.33
C ARG A 107 -7.70 -2.23 5.06
N ILE A 108 -6.78 -1.60 5.79
CA ILE A 108 -5.76 -2.31 6.58
C ILE A 108 -6.42 -3.21 7.62
N ASN A 109 -7.47 -2.72 8.31
CA ASN A 109 -8.22 -3.54 9.26
C ASN A 109 -8.96 -4.71 8.59
N ASN A 110 -9.45 -4.50 7.37
CA ASN A 110 -10.13 -5.55 6.59
C ASN A 110 -9.18 -6.64 6.10
N LEU A 111 -7.87 -6.37 5.95
CA LEU A 111 -6.88 -7.38 5.55
C LEU A 111 -6.83 -8.57 6.51
N LYS A 112 -7.04 -8.34 7.81
CA LYS A 112 -7.09 -9.38 8.85
C LYS A 112 -8.19 -10.42 8.66
N LYS A 113 -9.18 -10.06 7.85
CA LYS A 113 -10.35 -10.89 7.53
C LYS A 113 -10.25 -11.49 6.12
N CYS A 114 -9.14 -11.24 5.43
CA CYS A 114 -8.93 -11.72 4.08
C CYS A 114 -8.10 -13.01 4.09
N CYS A 115 -8.29 -13.81 3.05
CA CYS A 115 -7.49 -14.98 2.75
C CYS A 115 -6.60 -14.68 1.54
N ILE A 116 -5.33 -15.06 1.63
CA ILE A 116 -4.40 -15.03 0.51
C ILE A 116 -4.26 -16.43 -0.07
N VAL A 117 -4.48 -16.53 -1.38
CA VAL A 117 -4.30 -17.75 -2.16
C VAL A 117 -3.15 -17.54 -3.12
N VAL A 118 -2.14 -18.39 -3.03
CA VAL A 118 -0.90 -18.30 -3.80
C VAL A 118 -0.63 -19.61 -4.54
N THR A 119 0.01 -19.51 -5.71
CA THR A 119 0.39 -20.70 -6.50
C THR A 119 1.64 -21.41 -5.97
N CYS A 120 2.44 -20.73 -5.15
CA CYS A 120 3.64 -21.26 -4.50
C CYS A 120 3.68 -20.83 -3.04
N GLU A 121 4.33 -21.61 -2.19
CA GLU A 121 4.53 -21.24 -0.78
C GLU A 121 5.23 -19.87 -0.67
N PRO A 122 4.73 -18.93 0.16
CA PRO A 122 5.34 -17.62 0.31
C PRO A 122 6.74 -17.73 0.89
N CYS A 123 7.68 -16.91 0.40
CA CYS A 123 9.04 -16.89 0.95
C CYS A 123 9.06 -16.25 2.35
N ILE A 124 10.18 -16.39 3.08
CA ILE A 124 10.33 -15.87 4.45
C ILE A 124 9.98 -14.38 4.58
N MET A 125 10.32 -13.57 3.58
CA MET A 125 9.98 -12.14 3.53
C MET A 125 8.46 -11.95 3.46
N CYS A 126 7.78 -12.64 2.55
CA CYS A 126 6.33 -12.56 2.39
C CYS A 126 5.61 -13.06 3.65
N VAL A 127 5.99 -14.22 4.19
CA VAL A 127 5.39 -14.77 5.42
C VAL A 127 5.51 -13.79 6.57
N TYR A 128 6.68 -13.18 6.76
CA TYR A 128 6.89 -12.21 7.82
C TYR A 128 6.04 -10.95 7.62
N ALA A 129 5.95 -10.44 6.39
CA ALA A 129 5.11 -9.29 6.07
C ALA A 129 3.62 -9.58 6.32
N LEU A 130 3.13 -10.75 5.91
CA LEU A 130 1.76 -11.17 6.17
C LEU A 130 1.46 -11.20 7.66
N LYS A 131 2.36 -11.80 8.46
CA LYS A 131 2.23 -11.84 9.92
C LYS A 131 2.14 -10.46 10.57
N LEU A 132 2.81 -9.44 10.02
CA LEU A 132 2.75 -8.07 10.54
C LEU A 132 1.42 -7.37 10.21
N ILE A 133 0.82 -7.70 9.08
CA ILE A 133 -0.44 -7.10 8.62
C ILE A 133 -1.63 -7.71 9.37
N GLY A 134 -1.52 -8.98 9.76
CA GLY A 134 -2.47 -9.72 10.59
C GLY A 134 -3.13 -10.84 9.79
#